data_AF-Q9PFM1-F1
#
_entry.id   AF-Q9PFM1-F1
#
_cell.length_a   1.000
_cell.length_b   1.000
_cell.length_c   1.000
_cell.angle_alpha   90.00
_cell.angle_beta   90.00
_cell.angle_gamma   90.00
#
_symmetry.space_group_name_H-M   'P 1'
#
loop_
_entity.id
_entity.type
_entity.pdbx_description
1 polymer ?
#
loop_
_entity_poly.entity_id
_entity_poly.type
_entity_poly.pdbx_seq_one_letter_code
_entity_poly.pdbx_strand_id
1 'polypeptide(L)'
;MAETETPEWLKAHQEANASSAGQRGWAPGQSGNPRGRPAGSRNRKNVIADEFAKDGSAVARVVMDAALGGDMQACNMVLQRLSPPLRARAEKVAFELTPDAPLHQQANQVLASVAEGVIDPETGKLLIDCIQSVAGIRAVDELEARLIALEEKQA
;
A
#
# COMPACT_ATOMS: atom_id res chain seq x y z
N MET A 1 35.81 12.73 -1.82
CA MET A 1 34.83 11.81 -2.43
C MET A 1 35.24 10.41 -1.98
N ALA A 2 34.51 9.81 -1.04
CA ALA A 2 34.85 8.46 -0.58
C ALA A 2 34.47 7.47 -1.68
N GLU A 3 35.44 6.70 -2.17
CA GLU A 3 35.20 5.61 -3.11
C GLU A 3 34.26 4.61 -2.45
N THR A 4 33.04 4.51 -2.97
CA THR A 4 32.06 3.54 -2.47
C THR A 4 32.44 2.16 -3.00
N GLU A 5 33.39 1.51 -2.34
CA GLU A 5 33.71 0.12 -2.62
C GLU A 5 32.48 -0.75 -2.36
N THR A 6 32.09 -1.52 -3.38
CA THR A 6 30.95 -2.43 -3.27
C THR A 6 31.30 -3.52 -2.26
N PRO A 7 30.50 -3.71 -1.18
CA PRO A 7 30.81 -4.68 -0.15
C PRO A 7 30.78 -6.12 -0.71
N GLU A 8 31.61 -7.00 -0.16
CA GLU A 8 31.86 -8.36 -0.70
C GLU A 8 30.58 -9.19 -0.85
N TRP A 9 29.65 -9.07 0.11
CA TRP A 9 28.36 -9.75 0.05
C TRP A 9 27.50 -9.32 -1.17
N LEU A 10 27.62 -8.06 -1.59
CA LEU A 10 26.87 -7.52 -2.73
C LEU A 10 27.51 -7.96 -4.05
N LYS A 11 28.85 -8.05 -4.09
CA LYS A 11 29.59 -8.61 -5.24
C LYS A 11 29.24 -10.08 -5.46
N ALA A 12 29.28 -10.90 -4.40
CA ALA A 12 28.89 -12.32 -4.47
C ALA A 12 27.46 -12.52 -4.99
N HIS A 13 26.52 -11.66 -4.58
CA HIS A 13 25.14 -11.69 -5.09
C HIS A 13 25.03 -11.25 -6.55
N GLN A 14 25.83 -10.26 -6.99
CA GLN A 14 25.87 -9.84 -8.39
C GLN A 14 26.47 -10.92 -9.29
N GLU A 15 27.54 -11.57 -8.84
CA GLU A 15 28.18 -12.69 -9.54
C GLU A 15 27.23 -13.89 -9.67
N ALA A 16 26.52 -14.25 -8.60
CA ALA A 16 25.51 -15.31 -8.61
C ALA A 16 24.34 -15.05 -9.58
N ASN A 17 24.07 -13.78 -9.90
CA ASN A 17 23.01 -13.37 -10.82
C ASN A 17 23.54 -12.89 -12.19
N ALA A 18 24.86 -12.95 -12.43
CA ALA A 18 25.50 -12.39 -13.62
C ALA A 18 25.04 -13.08 -14.92
N SER A 19 24.65 -14.35 -14.85
CA SER A 19 24.08 -15.12 -15.96
C SER A 19 22.72 -14.61 -16.45
N SER A 20 22.06 -13.72 -15.68
CA SER A 20 20.76 -13.10 -16.01
C SER A 20 20.87 -11.65 -16.49
N ALA A 21 22.09 -11.09 -16.57
CA ALA A 21 22.35 -9.66 -16.76
C ALA A 21 21.89 -9.05 -18.12
N GLY A 22 21.20 -9.82 -18.97
CA GLY A 22 20.68 -9.38 -20.27
C GLY A 22 19.23 -9.77 -20.59
N GLN A 23 18.54 -10.57 -19.77
CA GLN A 23 17.16 -10.96 -20.06
C GLN A 23 16.17 -9.96 -19.46
N ARG A 24 15.84 -8.92 -20.23
CA ARG A 24 14.73 -8.00 -19.94
C ARG A 24 13.40 -8.73 -20.14
N GLY A 25 12.97 -9.45 -19.11
CA GLY A 25 11.64 -10.04 -19.05
C GLY A 25 11.39 -11.13 -20.11
N TRP A 26 10.22 -11.76 -20.00
CA TRP A 26 9.75 -12.67 -21.02
C TRP A 26 9.13 -11.88 -22.19
N ALA A 27 9.09 -12.47 -23.38
CA ALA A 27 8.48 -11.85 -24.54
C ALA A 27 6.99 -11.51 -24.26
N PRO A 28 6.45 -10.40 -24.82
CA PRO A 28 5.04 -10.07 -24.70
C PRO A 28 4.16 -11.26 -25.12
N GLY A 29 3.23 -11.68 -24.26
CA GLY A 29 2.34 -12.82 -24.51
C GLY A 29 2.90 -14.20 -24.16
N GLN A 30 4.14 -14.31 -23.67
CA GLN A 30 4.73 -15.59 -23.27
C GLN A 30 5.32 -15.47 -21.87
N SER A 31 4.67 -16.02 -20.83
CA SER A 31 5.31 -16.13 -19.52
C SER A 31 6.24 -17.35 -19.53
N GLY A 32 7.55 -17.17 -19.52
CA GLY A 32 8.50 -18.30 -19.48
C GLY A 32 8.57 -19.01 -18.13
N ASN A 33 7.75 -18.61 -17.16
CA ASN A 33 7.50 -19.40 -15.95
C ASN A 33 5.98 -19.55 -15.68
N PRO A 34 5.37 -20.65 -16.16
CA PRO A 34 3.94 -20.94 -15.95
C PRO A 34 3.55 -21.08 -14.48
N ARG A 35 4.51 -21.40 -13.59
CA ARG A 35 4.29 -21.53 -12.14
C ARG A 35 4.48 -20.21 -11.39
N GLY A 36 4.81 -19.12 -12.10
CA GLY A 36 5.12 -17.83 -11.51
C GLY A 36 6.46 -17.81 -10.76
N ARG A 37 6.84 -16.63 -10.27
CA ARG A 37 8.11 -16.42 -9.53
C ARG A 37 8.27 -17.46 -8.40
N PRO A 38 9.39 -18.20 -8.31
CA PRO A 38 9.57 -19.23 -7.31
C PRO A 38 9.30 -18.72 -5.90
N ALA A 39 8.56 -19.51 -5.10
CA ALA A 39 8.32 -19.21 -3.70
C ALA A 39 9.66 -19.06 -2.95
N GLY A 40 9.80 -17.98 -2.18
CA GLY A 40 11.05 -17.69 -1.46
C GLY A 40 12.15 -17.02 -2.30
N SER A 41 11.92 -16.72 -3.58
CA SER A 41 12.89 -15.95 -4.37
C SER A 41 13.14 -14.57 -3.75
N ARG A 42 14.42 -14.21 -3.61
CA ARG A 42 14.86 -12.96 -2.99
C ARG A 42 15.28 -11.99 -4.09
N ASN A 43 14.68 -10.81 -4.10
CA ASN A 43 15.12 -9.72 -4.97
C ASN A 43 16.28 -8.97 -4.31
N ARG A 44 17.04 -8.18 -5.08
CA ARG A 44 18.17 -7.37 -4.59
C ARG A 44 17.82 -6.56 -3.32
N LYS A 45 16.61 -6.00 -3.25
CA LYS A 45 16.10 -5.27 -2.07
C LYS A 45 16.03 -6.14 -0.81
N ASN A 46 15.59 -7.40 -0.95
CA ASN A 46 15.46 -8.32 0.19
C ASN A 46 16.84 -8.72 0.72
N VAL A 47 17.82 -8.90 -0.17
CA VAL A 47 19.18 -9.26 0.23
C VAL A 47 19.87 -8.11 0.96
N ILE A 48 19.69 -6.87 0.49
CA ILE A 48 20.15 -5.68 1.22
C ILE A 48 19.48 -5.61 2.59
N ALA A 49 18.15 -5.75 2.68
CA ALA A 49 17.43 -5.67 3.94
C ALA A 49 17.90 -6.71 4.97
N ASP A 50 18.15 -7.94 4.52
CA ASP A 50 18.68 -9.01 5.37
C ASP A 50 20.08 -8.71 5.88
N GLU A 51 20.95 -8.15 5.05
CA GLU A 51 22.29 -7.78 5.49
C GLU A 51 22.24 -6.69 6.57
N PHE A 52 21.42 -5.66 6.36
CA PHE A 52 21.20 -4.62 7.37
C PHE A 52 20.59 -5.18 8.67
N ALA A 53 19.77 -6.23 8.59
CA ALA A 53 19.15 -6.83 9.76
C ALA A 53 20.17 -7.55 10.67
N LYS A 54 21.27 -8.08 10.12
CA LYS A 54 22.33 -8.75 10.90
C LYS A 54 22.92 -7.83 11.97
N ASP A 55 23.16 -6.58 11.60
CA ASP A 55 23.74 -5.56 12.48
C ASP A 55 22.67 -4.70 13.16
N GLY A 56 21.39 -4.99 12.96
CA GLY A 56 20.29 -4.14 13.44
C GLY A 56 20.32 -3.88 14.95
N SER A 57 20.72 -4.87 15.77
CA SER A 57 20.93 -4.69 17.21
C SER A 57 22.07 -3.72 17.52
N ALA A 58 23.19 -3.81 16.80
CA ALA A 58 24.34 -2.94 17.03
C ALA A 58 24.02 -1.49 16.62
N VAL A 59 23.35 -1.31 15.48
CA VAL A 59 22.87 0.00 15.02
C VAL A 59 21.89 0.60 16.02
N ALA A 60 20.96 -0.20 16.56
CA ALA A 60 20.01 0.26 17.56
C ALA A 60 20.71 0.79 18.83
N ARG A 61 21.78 0.14 19.29
CA ARG A 61 22.57 0.62 20.44
C ARG A 61 23.21 1.98 20.16
N VAL A 62 23.84 2.14 19.01
CA VAL A 62 24.44 3.43 18.61
C VAL A 62 23.41 4.55 18.59
N VAL A 63 22.21 4.28 18.07
CA VAL A 63 21.10 5.25 18.06
C VAL A 63 20.60 5.56 19.47
N MET A 64 20.51 4.56 20.36
CA MET A 64 20.15 4.78 21.76
C MET A 64 21.20 5.60 22.51
N ASP A 65 22.49 5.32 22.31
CA ASP A 65 23.58 6.07 22.93
C ASP A 65 23.59 7.53 22.47
N ALA A 66 23.36 7.78 21.17
CA ALA A 66 23.22 9.12 20.62
C ALA A 66 22.01 9.87 21.21
N ALA A 67 20.87 9.18 21.37
CA ALA A 67 19.68 9.74 22.00
C ALA A 67 19.93 10.10 23.48
N LEU A 68 20.55 9.20 24.24
CA LEU A 68 20.93 9.45 25.63
C LEU A 68 21.98 10.57 25.76
N GLY A 69 22.81 10.76 24.74
CA GLY A 69 23.77 11.87 24.61
C GLY A 69 23.13 13.22 24.24
N GLY A 70 21.82 13.27 23.98
CA GLY A 70 21.09 14.52 23.71
C GLY A 70 20.91 14.86 22.22
N ASP A 71 21.20 13.93 21.29
CA ASP A 71 20.84 14.11 19.89
C ASP A 71 19.32 14.04 19.72
N MET A 72 18.69 15.19 19.45
CA MET A 72 17.24 15.29 19.30
C MET A 72 16.66 14.49 18.12
N GLN A 73 17.45 14.25 17.06
CA GLN A 73 17.01 13.40 15.95
C GLN A 73 16.96 11.93 16.38
N ALA A 74 17.99 11.46 17.08
CA ALA A 74 18.03 10.13 17.67
C ALA A 74 16.93 9.94 18.72
N CYS A 75 16.71 10.92 19.59
CA CYS A 75 15.60 10.94 20.54
C CYS A 75 14.25 10.76 19.85
N ASN A 76 13.97 11.53 18.79
CA ASN A 76 12.72 11.41 18.04
C ASN A 76 12.57 9.99 17.44
N MET A 77 13.62 9.43 16.86
CA MET A 77 13.62 8.07 16.31
C MET A 77 13.29 7.01 17.38
N VAL A 78 13.89 7.11 18.56
CA VAL A 78 13.66 6.20 19.69
C VAL A 78 12.26 6.40 20.27
N LEU A 79 11.82 7.65 20.50
CA LEU A 79 10.51 7.97 21.06
C LEU A 79 9.36 7.49 20.16
N GLN A 80 9.50 7.58 18.83
CA GLN A 80 8.50 7.03 17.89
C GLN A 80 8.37 5.50 17.96
N ARG A 81 9.38 4.80 18.50
CA ARG A 81 9.32 3.34 18.73
C ARG A 81 8.81 2.99 20.11
N LEU A 82 9.19 3.77 21.13
CA LEU A 82 8.74 3.57 22.51
C LEU A 82 7.28 3.97 22.71
N SER A 83 6.89 5.10 22.13
CA SER A 83 5.52 5.62 22.15
C SER A 83 5.13 5.99 20.72
N PRO A 84 4.74 5.01 19.90
CA PRO A 84 4.28 5.27 18.54
C PRO A 84 3.18 6.32 18.54
N PRO A 85 3.22 7.30 17.64
CA PRO A 85 2.18 8.31 17.57
C PRO A 85 0.83 7.61 17.37
N LEU A 86 -0.14 7.95 18.22
CA LEU A 86 -1.50 7.46 18.05
C LEU A 86 -1.98 7.97 16.69
N ARG A 87 -2.12 7.04 15.74
CA ARG A 87 -2.86 7.32 14.51
C ARG A 87 -4.33 7.35 14.88
N ALA A 88 -5.05 8.33 14.34
CA ALA A 88 -6.50 8.33 14.39
C ALA A 88 -7.00 6.97 13.88
N ARG A 89 -7.66 6.22 14.76
CA ARG A 89 -8.43 5.04 14.37
C ARG A 89 -9.88 5.46 14.51
N ALA A 90 -10.61 5.44 13.41
CA ALA A 90 -12.06 5.51 13.46
C ALA A 90 -12.55 4.34 14.33
N GLU A 91 -13.49 4.63 15.22
CA GLU A 91 -14.16 3.59 15.99
C GLU A 91 -14.98 2.71 15.03
N LYS A 92 -15.19 1.45 15.41
CA LYS A 92 -16.10 0.59 14.64
C LYS A 92 -17.52 1.10 14.87
N VAL A 93 -18.11 1.69 13.84
CA VAL A 93 -19.51 2.13 13.86
C VAL A 93 -20.41 1.04 13.28
N ALA A 94 -21.60 0.90 13.86
CA ALA A 94 -22.66 0.06 13.33
C ALA A 94 -23.85 0.97 12.99
N PHE A 95 -24.24 0.98 11.73
CA PHE A 95 -25.40 1.72 11.26
C PHE A 95 -26.16 0.88 10.24
N GLU A 96 -27.45 1.16 10.08
CA GLU A 96 -28.27 0.47 9.10
C GLU A 96 -28.04 1.07 7.71
N LEU A 97 -27.61 0.21 6.79
CA LEU A 97 -27.49 0.53 5.37
C LEU A 97 -28.28 -0.50 4.58
N THR A 98 -29.15 -0.04 3.69
CA THR A 98 -29.88 -0.92 2.77
C THR A 98 -29.07 -1.07 1.47
N PRO A 99 -28.41 -2.22 1.21
CA PRO A 99 -27.45 -2.34 0.11
C PRO A 99 -28.08 -2.21 -1.28
N ASP A 100 -29.34 -2.65 -1.40
CA ASP A 100 -30.08 -2.64 -2.67
C ASP A 100 -30.80 -1.31 -2.93
N ALA A 101 -30.76 -0.37 -1.98
CA ALA A 101 -31.38 0.93 -2.15
C ALA A 101 -30.62 1.78 -3.18
N PRO A 102 -31.29 2.72 -3.87
CA PRO A 102 -30.61 3.70 -4.72
C PRO A 102 -29.50 4.45 -3.97
N LEU A 103 -28.40 4.79 -4.66
CA LEU A 103 -27.22 5.41 -4.05
C LEU A 103 -27.52 6.72 -3.30
N HIS A 104 -28.48 7.51 -3.77
CA HIS A 104 -28.92 8.72 -3.06
C HIS A 104 -29.62 8.40 -1.72
N GLN A 105 -30.36 7.29 -1.64
CA GLN A 105 -30.98 6.85 -0.38
C GLN A 105 -29.93 6.30 0.58
N GLN A 106 -28.96 5.55 0.08
CA GLN A 106 -27.80 5.12 0.87
C GLN A 106 -27.03 6.31 1.45
N ALA A 107 -26.80 7.36 0.64
CA ALA A 107 -26.16 8.60 1.11
C ALA A 107 -27.00 9.30 2.21
N ASN A 108 -28.32 9.32 2.07
CA ASN A 108 -29.20 9.88 3.09
C ASN A 108 -29.18 9.06 4.39
N GLN A 109 -29.08 7.72 4.33
CA GLN A 109 -28.95 6.85 5.50
C GLN A 109 -27.64 7.14 6.27
N VAL A 110 -26.53 7.35 5.54
CA VAL A 110 -25.25 7.77 6.14
C VAL A 110 -25.39 9.14 6.80
N LEU A 111 -25.99 10.12 6.12
CA LEU A 111 -26.20 11.47 6.67
C LEU A 111 -27.09 11.47 7.92
N ALA A 112 -28.15 10.66 7.93
CA ALA A 112 -29.01 10.47 9.11
C ALA A 112 -28.21 9.90 10.29
N SER A 113 -27.39 8.87 10.04
CA SER A 113 -26.56 8.24 11.06
C SER A 113 -25.52 9.21 11.65
N VAL A 114 -25.00 10.15 10.86
CA VAL A 114 -24.14 11.23 11.33
C VAL A 114 -24.93 12.24 12.18
N ALA A 115 -26.13 12.62 11.75
CA ALA A 115 -26.98 13.56 12.49
C ALA A 115 -27.43 13.01 13.85
N GLU A 116 -27.63 11.69 13.95
CA GLU A 116 -27.96 10.99 15.20
C GLU A 116 -26.75 10.75 16.11
N GLY A 117 -25.53 11.04 15.62
CA GLY A 117 -24.29 10.84 16.38
C GLY A 117 -23.82 9.39 16.45
N VAL A 118 -24.39 8.49 15.63
CA VAL A 118 -23.95 7.09 15.52
C VAL A 118 -22.62 7.00 14.79
N ILE A 119 -22.40 7.88 13.81
CA ILE A 119 -21.17 7.98 13.02
C ILE A 119 -20.58 9.37 13.20
N ASP A 120 -19.25 9.46 13.36
CA ASP A 120 -18.57 10.75 13.37
C ASP A 120 -18.55 11.39 11.96
N PRO A 121 -18.48 12.73 11.85
CA PRO A 121 -18.51 13.40 10.55
C PRO A 121 -17.37 13.00 9.60
N GLU A 122 -16.20 12.60 10.12
CA GLU A 122 -15.04 12.21 9.29
C GLU A 122 -15.30 10.84 8.64
N THR A 123 -15.78 9.86 9.41
CA THR A 123 -16.22 8.56 8.87
C THR A 123 -17.41 8.72 7.93
N GLY A 124 -18.37 9.59 8.26
CA GLY A 124 -19.51 9.89 7.39
C GLY A 124 -19.07 10.40 6.01
N LYS A 125 -18.14 11.35 5.97
CA LYS A 125 -17.56 11.85 4.71
C LYS A 125 -16.90 10.72 3.91
N LEU A 126 -16.08 9.89 4.55
CA LEU A 126 -15.41 8.76 3.91
C LEU A 126 -16.43 7.80 3.25
N LEU A 127 -17.53 7.50 3.93
CA LEU A 127 -18.58 6.63 3.40
C LEU A 127 -19.30 7.25 2.19
N ILE A 128 -19.57 8.55 2.21
CA ILE A 128 -20.15 9.28 1.07
C ILE A 128 -19.20 9.24 -0.14
N ASP A 129 -17.89 9.43 0.08
CA ASP A 129 -16.88 9.33 -0.99
C ASP A 129 -16.84 7.91 -1.59
N CYS A 130 -17.02 6.87 -0.77
CA CYS A 130 -17.17 5.48 -1.26
C CYS A 130 -18.44 5.31 -2.11
N ILE A 131 -19.59 5.85 -1.69
CA ILE A 131 -20.84 5.81 -2.47
C ILE A 131 -20.67 6.53 -3.82
N GLN A 132 -19.99 7.68 -3.84
CA GLN A 132 -19.68 8.40 -5.08
C GLN A 132 -18.80 7.57 -6.02
N SER A 133 -17.83 6.82 -5.48
CA SER A 133 -16.99 5.92 -6.27
C SER A 133 -17.81 4.82 -6.95
N VAL A 134 -18.77 4.23 -6.23
CA VAL A 134 -19.72 3.25 -6.79
C VAL A 134 -20.62 3.88 -7.86
N ALA A 135 -21.09 5.12 -7.66
CA ALA A 135 -21.87 5.83 -8.66
C ALA A 135 -21.09 6.02 -9.97
N GLY A 136 -19.79 6.33 -9.88
CA GLY A 136 -18.91 6.44 -11.03
C GLY A 136 -18.79 5.13 -11.81
N ILE A 137 -18.61 4.00 -11.11
CA ILE A 137 -18.55 2.67 -11.74
C ILE A 137 -19.85 2.36 -12.49
N ARG A 138 -21.01 2.55 -11.85
CA ARG A 138 -22.31 2.29 -12.49
C ARG A 138 -22.56 3.18 -13.71
N ALA A 139 -22.11 4.43 -13.67
CA ALA A 139 -22.22 5.34 -14.81
C ALA A 139 -21.39 4.85 -16.01
N VAL A 140 -20.20 4.30 -15.75
CA VAL A 140 -19.37 3.68 -16.80
C VAL A 140 -20.08 2.46 -17.39
N ASP A 141 -20.60 1.56 -16.55
CA ASP A 141 -21.33 0.37 -16.99
C ASP A 141 -22.57 0.72 -17.84
N GLU A 142 -23.32 1.74 -17.43
CA GLU A 142 -24.51 2.21 -18.17
C GLU A 142 -24.13 2.80 -19.53
N LEU A 143 -23.06 3.59 -19.58
CA LEU A 143 -22.57 4.18 -20.82
C LEU A 143 -22.06 3.10 -21.79
N GLU A 144 -21.33 2.10 -21.29
CA GLU A 144 -20.88 0.95 -22.07
C GLU A 144 -22.07 0.18 -22.67
N ALA A 145 -23.08 -0.14 -21.86
CA ALA A 145 -24.29 -0.83 -22.33
C ALA A 145 -25.03 -0.03 -23.42
N ARG A 146 -25.11 1.29 -23.27
CA ARG A 146 -25.73 2.18 -24.25
C ARG A 146 -24.92 2.29 -25.54
N LEU A 147 -23.59 2.28 -25.46
CA LEU A 147 -22.71 2.29 -26.63
C LEU A 147 -22.88 1.01 -27.45
N ILE A 148 -22.83 -0.15 -26.81
CA ILE A 148 -23.05 -1.46 -27.46
C ILE A 148 -24.40 -1.47 -28.19
N ALA A 149 -25.47 -1.05 -27.52
CA ALA A 149 -26.81 -1.02 -28.11
C ALA A 149 -26.95 -0.03 -29.29
N LEU A 150 -26.11 1.01 -29.35
CA LEU A 150 -26.08 1.94 -30.48
C LEU A 150 -25.24 1.39 -31.63
N GLU A 151 -24.11 0.75 -31.34
CA GLU A 151 -23.24 0.10 -32.32
C GLU A 151 -23.98 -1.05 -33.03
N GLU A 152 -24.75 -1.86 -32.29
CA GLU A 152 -25.59 -2.93 -32.86
C GLU A 152 -26.70 -2.41 -33.79
N LYS A 153 -27.20 -1.19 -33.57
CA LYS A 153 -28.22 -0.57 -34.43
C LYS A 153 -27.64 0.05 -35.70
N GLN A 154 -26.34 0.31 -35.72
CA GLN A 154 -25.65 0.92 -36.86
C GLN A 154 -24.91 -0.11 -37.73
N ALA A 155 -24.78 -1.35 -37.25
CA ALA A 155 -24.32 -2.51 -38.01
C ALA A 155 -25.43 -3.11 -38.88
#